data_AF-A0A519NMW0-F1
#
_entry.id   AF-A0A519NMW0-F1
#
_cell.length_a   1.000
_cell.length_b   1.000
_cell.length_c   1.000
_cell.angle_alpha   90.00
_cell.angle_beta   90.00
_cell.angle_gamma   90.00
#
_symmetry.space_group_name_H-M   'P 1'
#
loop_
_entity.id
_entity.type
_entity.pdbx_description
1 polymer ?
#
loop_
_entity_poly.entity_id
_entity_poly.type
_entity_poly.pdbx_seq_one_letter_code
_entity_poly.pdbx_strand_id
1 'polypeptide(L)' 'MSKVKKKAKKSSAKKNKLGVKNSLVNNINARKKKGISRSKKKTTVGKKSYKKMKNGWGKKKKKKK' A
#
# COMPACT_ATOMS: atom_id res chain seq x y z
N MET A 1 -27.30 38.69 6.54
CA MET A 1 -25.98 38.43 5.90
C MET A 1 -25.59 36.96 6.10
N SER A 2 -26.16 36.05 5.30
CA SER A 2 -25.93 34.60 5.43
C SER A 2 -24.58 34.19 4.83
N LYS A 3 -23.62 33.78 5.68
CA LYS A 3 -22.36 33.18 5.22
C LYS A 3 -22.63 31.76 4.72
N VAL A 4 -22.81 31.61 3.40
CA VAL A 4 -22.85 30.32 2.73
C VAL A 4 -21.49 29.64 2.91
N LYS A 5 -21.42 28.61 3.76
CA LYS A 5 -20.25 27.72 3.87
C LYS A 5 -20.08 26.98 2.54
N LYS A 6 -19.10 27.41 1.74
CA LYS A 6 -18.69 26.71 0.51
C LYS A 6 -18.18 25.31 0.90
N LYS A 7 -18.98 24.28 0.64
CA LYS A 7 -18.60 22.87 0.82
C LYS A 7 -17.36 22.63 -0.04
N ALA A 8 -16.24 22.23 0.57
CA ALA A 8 -15.01 21.92 -0.17
C ALA A 8 -15.33 20.86 -1.24
N LYS A 9 -15.13 21.20 -2.52
CA LYS A 9 -15.23 20.22 -3.62
C LYS A 9 -14.23 19.11 -3.29
N LYS A 10 -14.74 17.90 -3.02
CA LYS A 10 -13.94 16.69 -2.86
C LYS A 10 -13.14 16.54 -4.14
N SER A 11 -11.85 16.84 -4.09
CA SER A 11 -10.99 16.85 -5.27
C SER A 11 -11.15 15.51 -5.99
N SER A 12 -11.56 15.57 -7.25
CA SER A 12 -11.70 14.42 -8.13
C SER A 12 -10.48 13.53 -7.95
N ALA A 13 -10.68 12.28 -7.54
CA ALA A 13 -9.59 11.37 -7.19
C ALA A 13 -8.53 11.39 -8.29
N LYS A 14 -7.42 12.08 -8.04
CA LYS A 14 -6.41 12.44 -9.04
C LYS A 14 -5.71 11.15 -9.47
N LYS A 15 -6.26 10.50 -10.51
CA LYS A 15 -5.59 9.42 -11.23
C LYS A 15 -4.26 9.97 -11.75
N ASN A 16 -3.20 9.16 -11.76
CA ASN A 16 -1.93 9.57 -12.37
C ASN A 16 -2.05 9.73 -13.90
N LYS A 17 -0.95 10.16 -14.52
CA LYS A 17 -0.76 10.21 -15.98
C LYS A 17 -1.14 8.92 -16.72
N LEU A 18 -1.15 7.76 -16.04
CA LEU A 18 -1.56 6.46 -16.59
C LEU A 18 -3.04 6.12 -16.34
N GLY A 19 -3.83 6.99 -15.73
CA GLY A 19 -5.25 6.75 -15.42
C GLY A 19 -5.49 5.75 -14.28
N VAL A 20 -4.44 5.21 -13.64
CA VAL A 20 -4.53 4.18 -12.61
C VAL A 20 -4.56 4.83 -11.23
N LYS A 21 -5.72 4.76 -10.60
CA LYS A 21 -6.01 5.33 -9.27
C LYS A 21 -5.05 4.79 -8.18
N ASN A 22 -4.45 3.62 -8.38
CA ASN A 22 -3.64 2.89 -7.40
C ASN A 22 -2.34 2.28 -7.99
N SER A 23 -1.63 2.97 -8.89
CA SER A 23 -0.38 2.41 -9.40
C SER A 23 0.64 2.19 -8.27
N LEU A 24 1.43 1.12 -8.38
CA LEU A 24 2.47 0.79 -7.40
C LEU A 24 3.42 1.98 -7.18
N VAL A 25 3.88 2.60 -8.26
CA VAL A 25 4.79 3.76 -8.23
C VAL A 25 4.16 4.96 -7.51
N ASN A 26 2.88 5.25 -7.79
CA ASN A 26 2.17 6.32 -7.08
C ASN A 26 2.12 6.06 -5.58
N ASN A 27 1.76 4.83 -5.18
CA ASN A 27 1.63 4.47 -3.78
C ASN A 27 2.99 4.56 -3.05
N ILE A 28 4.07 4.14 -3.72
CA ILE A 28 5.43 4.28 -3.20
C ILE A 28 5.78 5.76 -3.01
N ASN A 29 5.58 6.59 -4.03
CA ASN A 29 5.90 8.03 -3.96
C ASN A 29 5.02 8.78 -2.95
N ALA A 30 3.74 8.44 -2.85
CA ALA A 30 2.83 8.99 -1.85
C ALA A 30 3.28 8.64 -0.43
N ARG A 31 3.73 7.40 -0.19
CA ARG A 31 4.27 6.98 1.12
C ARG A 31 5.59 7.67 1.46
N LYS A 32 6.46 7.87 0.46
CA LYS A 32 7.71 8.65 0.61
C LYS A 32 7.42 10.09 0.99
N LYS A 33 6.54 10.79 0.25
CA LYS A 33 6.12 12.17 0.54
C LYS A 33 5.48 12.32 1.93
N LYS A 34 4.73 11.32 2.37
CA LYS A 34 4.11 11.28 3.71
C LYS A 34 5.08 10.87 4.83
N GLY A 35 6.32 10.47 4.53
CA GLY A 35 7.28 9.99 5.55
C GLY A 35 6.94 8.64 6.21
N ILE A 36 5.86 7.96 5.78
CA ILE A 36 5.40 6.68 6.35
C ILE A 36 6.03 5.44 5.68
N SER A 37 7.17 5.63 5.02
CA SER A 37 7.95 4.52 4.50
C SER A 37 8.50 3.72 5.68
N ARG A 38 8.31 2.40 5.68
CA ARG A 38 8.84 1.55 6.75
C ARG A 38 10.36 1.48 6.60
N SER A 39 11.11 1.79 7.67
CA SER A 39 12.56 1.62 7.66
C SER A 39 12.92 0.15 7.52
N LYS A 40 14.01 -0.18 6.82
CA LYS A 40 14.44 -1.58 6.65
C LYS A 40 14.68 -2.29 7.98
N LYS A 41 15.13 -1.54 9.00
CA LYS A 41 15.30 -2.01 10.39
C LYS A 41 14.00 -2.54 11.01
N LYS A 42 12.84 -1.97 10.63
CA LYS A 42 11.50 -2.39 11.07
C LYS A 42 10.86 -3.43 10.15
N THR A 43 11.53 -3.82 9.07
CA THR A 43 11.04 -4.83 8.11
C THR A 43 11.90 -6.09 8.20
N THR A 44 11.94 -6.70 9.37
CA THR A 44 12.50 -8.05 9.53
C THR A 44 11.36 -9.06 9.46
N VAL A 45 11.57 -10.16 8.74
CA VAL A 45 10.62 -11.27 8.74
C VAL A 45 10.66 -11.91 10.13
N GLY A 46 9.53 -11.88 10.84
CA GLY A 46 9.44 -12.52 12.15
C GLY A 46 9.76 -14.01 12.08
N LYS A 47 10.34 -14.58 13.15
CA LYS A 47 10.80 -15.98 13.23
C LYS A 47 9.72 -16.98 12.74
N LYS A 48 8.47 -16.79 13.16
CA LYS A 48 7.32 -17.62 12.74
C LYS A 48 7.08 -17.55 11.23
N SER A 49 7.13 -16.36 10.64
CA SER A 49 6.93 -16.15 9.20
C SER A 49 8.09 -16.71 8.39
N TYR A 50 9.33 -16.55 8.87
CA TYR A 50 10.51 -17.14 8.23
C TYR A 50 10.44 -18.67 8.21
N LYS A 51 10.06 -19.30 9.33
CA LYS A 51 9.84 -20.75 9.41
C LYS A 51 8.79 -21.23 8.40
N LYS A 52 7.68 -20.50 8.25
CA LYS A 52 6.64 -20.82 7.25
C LYS A 52 7.15 -20.69 5.81
N MET A 53 7.90 -19.64 5.50
CA MET A 53 8.55 -19.47 4.19
C MET A 53 9.49 -20.62 3.87
N LYS A 54 10.40 -20.97 4.80
CA LYS A 54 11.33 -22.08 4.63
C LYS A 54 10.60 -23.41 4.41
N ASN A 55 9.57 -23.69 5.21
CA ASN A 55 8.81 -24.94 5.11
C ASN A 55 8.00 -25.08 3.81
N GLY A 56 7.56 -23.95 3.24
CA GLY A 56 6.81 -23.88 1.99
C GLY A 56 7.67 -23.63 0.75
N TRP A 57 8.96 -23.37 0.93
CA TRP A 57 9.88 -23.14 -0.17
C TRP A 57 10.02 -24.41 -1.02
N GLY A 58 9.84 -24.27 -2.34
CA GLY A 58 9.91 -25.40 -3.27
C GLY A 58 8.75 -26.40 -3.21
N LYS A 59 7.75 -26.21 -2.33
CA LYS A 59 6.59 -27.11 -2.25
C LYS A 59 5.45 -26.61 -3.12
N LYS A 60 4.92 -27.49 -3.98
CA LYS A 60 3.71 -27.21 -4.77
C LYS A 60 2.52 -27.07 -3.81
N LYS A 61 1.76 -25.98 -3.93
CA LYS A 61 0.55 -25.78 -3.12
C LYS A 61 -0.43 -26.92 -3.40
N LYS A 62 -0.76 -27.71 -2.39
CA LYS A 62 -1.81 -28.72 -2.49
C LYS A 62 -3.16 -28.00 -2.65
N LYS A 63 -3.96 -28.38 -3.65
CA LYS A 63 -5.36 -27.93 -3.75
C LYS A 63 -6.08 -28.39 -2.49
N LYS A 64 -6.74 -27.46 -1.79
CA LYS A 64 -7.70 -27.84 -0.76
C LYS A 64 -8.86 -28.56 -1.46
N LYS A 65 -9.20 -29.75 -0.95
CA LYS A 65 -10.45 -30.44 -1.28
C LYS A 65 -11.59 -29.69 -0.60
#